data_AF-A0A916LJP4-F1
#
_entry.id   AF-A0A916LJP4-F1
#
_cell.length_a   1.000
_cell.length_b   1.000
_cell.length_c   1.000
_cell.angle_alpha   90.00
_cell.angle_beta   90.00
_cell.angle_gamma   90.00
#
_symmetry.space_group_name_H-M   'P 1'
#
loop_
_entity.id
_entity.type
_entity.pdbx_description
1 polymer ?
#
loop_
_entity_poly.entity_id
_entity_poly.type
_entity_poly.pdbx_seq_one_letter_code
_entity_poly.pdbx_strand_id
1 'polypeptide(L)'
;MRFKSEEEVIEMANSSEYGLSASVWTRDKKRAQRVVEKIKSGSVLVNECVVHYGDAKAPCGGVKSSGFGRVHSEFGIYDMVNVKFESFDFISPYRLWWFGYDAKLLETIKNAINFLYSPSFVQRLKSAPSLAINLFRKNESKV
;
A
#
# COMPACT_ATOMS: atom_id res chain seq x y z
N MET A 1 -16.14 18.48 31.31
CA MET A 1 -17.01 19.38 30.50
C MET A 1 -18.33 18.67 30.24
N ARG A 2 -19.44 19.40 30.10
CA ARG A 2 -20.75 18.82 29.74
C ARG A 2 -20.97 19.02 28.23
N PHE A 3 -21.70 18.11 27.61
CA PHE A 3 -22.07 18.13 26.20
C PHE A 3 -23.56 17.82 26.06
N LYS A 4 -24.16 18.16 24.91
CA LYS A 4 -25.59 18.00 24.61
C LYS A 4 -25.87 17.01 23.48
N SER A 5 -24.90 16.74 22.61
CA SER A 5 -25.03 15.77 21.52
C SER A 5 -23.85 14.79 21.42
N GLU A 6 -24.04 13.70 20.68
CA GLU A 6 -22.98 12.73 20.39
C GLU A 6 -21.86 13.40 19.55
N GLU A 7 -22.24 14.23 18.58
CA GLU A 7 -21.33 14.95 17.70
C GLU A 7 -20.42 15.91 18.48
N GLU A 8 -21.00 16.69 19.40
CA GLU A 8 -20.26 17.64 20.22
C GLU A 8 -19.19 16.93 21.07
N VAL A 9 -19.54 15.81 21.73
CA VAL A 9 -18.55 15.07 22.54
C VAL A 9 -17.46 14.42 21.70
N ILE A 10 -17.78 13.98 20.48
CA ILE A 10 -16.79 13.43 19.54
C ILE A 10 -15.82 14.52 19.11
N GLU A 11 -16.32 15.72 18.76
CA GLU A 11 -15.47 16.86 18.41
C GLU A 11 -14.58 17.28 19.58
N MET A 12 -15.14 17.35 20.78
CA MET A 12 -14.39 17.65 22.01
C MET A 12 -13.32 16.59 22.31
N ALA A 13 -13.61 15.31 22.12
CA ALA A 13 -12.62 14.25 22.32
C ALA A 13 -11.50 14.34 21.26
N ASN A 14 -11.89 14.64 20.01
CA ASN A 14 -10.96 14.72 18.89
C ASN A 14 -10.14 16.01 18.85
N SER A 15 -10.53 17.06 19.57
CA SER A 15 -9.78 18.32 19.66
C SER A 15 -8.51 18.20 20.52
N SER A 16 -8.38 17.15 21.32
CA SER A 16 -7.13 16.81 22.00
C SER A 16 -6.00 16.63 20.99
N GLU A 17 -4.86 17.27 21.25
CA GLU A 17 -3.62 17.09 20.48
C GLU A 17 -3.09 15.66 20.56
N TYR A 18 -3.38 14.99 21.69
CA TYR A 18 -2.98 13.62 21.99
C TYR A 18 -4.11 12.64 21.64
N GLY A 19 -3.75 11.43 21.26
CA GLY A 19 -4.65 10.34 20.90
C GLY A 19 -4.04 8.96 21.19
N LEU A 20 -3.55 8.74 22.41
CA LEU A 20 -2.98 7.45 22.81
C LEU A 20 -4.08 6.39 22.99
N SER A 21 -4.98 6.65 23.95
CA SER A 21 -6.16 5.83 24.20
C SER A 21 -7.36 6.71 24.55
N ALA A 22 -8.56 6.19 24.33
CA ALA A 22 -9.81 6.83 24.72
C ALA A 22 -10.72 5.79 25.38
N SER A 23 -11.66 6.26 26.20
CA SER A 23 -12.62 5.40 26.88
C SER A 23 -14.03 5.98 26.76
N VAL A 24 -14.97 5.14 26.34
CA VAL A 24 -16.37 5.49 26.09
C VAL A 24 -17.25 4.77 27.11
N TRP A 25 -17.99 5.52 27.92
CA TRP A 25 -18.84 4.96 28.97
C TRP A 25 -20.31 5.15 28.61
N THR A 26 -21.03 4.06 28.39
CA THR A 26 -22.45 4.09 28.01
C THR A 26 -23.13 2.74 28.27
N ARG A 27 -24.43 2.78 28.54
CA ARG A 27 -25.29 1.57 28.58
C ARG A 27 -25.85 1.21 27.20
N ASP A 28 -25.86 2.17 26.26
CA ASP A 28 -26.33 1.97 24.89
C ASP A 28 -25.19 1.44 24.01
N LYS A 29 -25.30 0.18 23.60
CA LYS A 29 -24.33 -0.51 22.74
C LYS A 29 -24.22 0.11 21.35
N LYS A 30 -25.34 0.55 20.76
CA LYS A 30 -25.33 1.17 19.43
C LYS A 30 -24.62 2.53 19.47
N ARG A 31 -24.84 3.29 20.55
CA ARG A 31 -24.09 4.52 20.81
C ARG A 31 -22.60 4.25 20.98
N ALA A 32 -22.21 3.22 21.72
CA ALA A 32 -20.81 2.85 21.88
C ALA A 32 -20.13 2.64 20.53
N GLN A 33 -20.72 1.82 19.65
CA GLN A 33 -20.19 1.55 18.31
C GLN A 33 -20.05 2.84 17.47
N ARG A 34 -21.12 3.64 17.37
CA ARG A 34 -21.09 4.92 16.62
C ARG A 34 -20.01 5.89 17.10
N VAL A 35 -19.79 5.95 18.42
CA VAL A 35 -18.82 6.86 19.03
C VAL A 35 -17.40 6.34 18.83
N VAL A 36 -17.15 5.05 19.08
CA VAL A 36 -15.84 4.41 18.93
C VAL A 36 -15.30 4.59 17.52
N GLU A 37 -16.13 4.39 16.50
CA GLU A 37 -15.74 4.54 15.08
C GLU A 37 -15.28 5.96 14.72
N LYS A 38 -15.75 6.98 15.45
CA LYS A 38 -15.48 8.39 15.16
C LYS A 38 -14.37 8.99 16.02
N ILE A 39 -13.94 8.31 17.08
CA ILE A 39 -12.85 8.79 17.96
C ILE A 39 -11.50 8.52 17.30
N LYS A 40 -10.69 9.57 17.17
CA LYS A 40 -9.31 9.53 16.64
C LYS A 40 -8.33 9.25 17.78
N SER A 41 -8.18 7.97 18.10
CA SER A 41 -7.24 7.48 19.12
C SER A 41 -6.64 6.15 18.72
N GLY A 42 -5.48 5.80 19.27
CA GLY A 42 -4.78 4.56 19.00
C GLY A 42 -5.53 3.31 19.47
N SER A 43 -6.23 3.43 20.60
CA SER A 43 -7.13 2.43 21.16
C SER A 43 -8.36 3.10 21.76
N VAL A 44 -9.53 2.49 21.61
CA VAL A 44 -10.77 2.96 22.24
C VAL A 44 -11.39 1.81 23.02
N LEU A 45 -11.63 2.03 24.32
CA LEU A 45 -12.20 1.04 25.22
C LEU A 45 -13.62 1.44 25.59
N VAL A 46 -14.53 0.48 25.70
CA VAL A 46 -15.94 0.75 26.06
C VAL A 46 -16.20 0.22 27.46
N ASN A 47 -16.68 1.09 28.36
CA ASN A 47 -16.93 0.81 29.78
C ASN A 47 -15.72 0.22 30.52
N GLU A 48 -14.51 0.56 30.05
CA GLU A 48 -13.26 0.04 30.59
C GLU A 48 -12.13 1.02 30.29
N CYS A 49 -11.04 0.92 31.06
CA CYS A 49 -9.81 1.65 30.84
C CYS A 49 -8.61 0.70 31.00
N VAL A 50 -7.49 1.04 30.36
CA VAL A 50 -6.16 0.41 30.54
C VAL A 50 -6.02 -1.07 30.13
N VAL A 51 -7.07 -1.88 30.03
CA VAL A 51 -6.96 -3.34 29.76
C VAL A 51 -6.14 -3.69 28.52
N HIS A 52 -6.25 -2.91 27.44
CA HIS A 52 -5.43 -3.08 26.22
C HIS A 52 -3.91 -3.03 26.46
N TYR A 53 -3.44 -2.46 27.58
CA TYR A 53 -2.03 -2.47 27.97
C TYR A 53 -1.62 -3.79 28.62
N GLY A 54 -2.52 -4.47 29.31
CA GLY A 54 -2.27 -5.78 29.93
C GLY A 54 -2.45 -6.97 28.98
N ASP A 55 -3.21 -6.77 27.90
CA ASP A 55 -3.42 -7.80 26.88
C ASP A 55 -2.32 -7.73 25.81
N ALA A 56 -1.44 -8.73 25.78
CA ALA A 56 -0.37 -8.84 24.80
C ALA A 56 -0.88 -8.96 23.34
N LYS A 57 -2.15 -9.34 23.13
CA LYS A 57 -2.75 -9.42 21.79
C LYS A 57 -3.35 -8.09 21.32
N ALA A 58 -3.65 -7.18 22.24
CA ALA A 58 -4.21 -5.88 21.91
C ALA A 58 -3.09 -4.94 21.45
N PRO A 59 -3.17 -4.35 20.24
CA PRO A 59 -2.14 -3.41 19.79
C PRO A 59 -2.17 -2.14 20.65
N CYS A 60 -1.03 -1.76 21.19
CA CYS A 60 -0.86 -0.55 21.98
C CYS A 60 -0.02 0.47 21.21
N GLY A 61 -0.50 1.69 21.08
CA GLY A 61 0.23 2.78 20.43
C GLY A 61 -0.72 3.86 19.96
N GLY A 62 -0.24 5.11 19.97
CA GLY A 62 -1.07 6.28 19.78
C GLY A 62 -1.18 6.75 18.34
N VAL A 63 -1.89 7.86 18.17
CA VAL A 63 -1.92 8.68 16.96
C VAL A 63 -1.73 10.16 17.35
N LYS A 64 -1.54 11.04 16.36
CA LYS A 64 -1.27 12.48 16.55
C LYS A 64 0.04 12.69 17.35
N SER A 65 0.07 13.67 18.25
CA SER A 65 1.22 13.95 19.11
C SER A 65 1.47 12.87 20.17
N SER A 66 0.64 11.82 20.27
CA SER A 66 0.91 10.67 21.13
C SER A 66 1.92 9.67 20.55
N GLY A 67 2.37 9.88 19.30
CA GLY A 67 3.40 9.07 18.66
C GLY A 67 2.91 8.28 17.45
N PHE A 68 3.83 7.48 16.90
CA PHE A 68 3.64 6.61 15.75
C PHE A 68 4.12 5.19 16.07
N GLY A 69 3.72 4.22 15.26
CA GLY A 69 4.03 2.80 15.46
C GLY A 69 3.07 2.12 16.47
N ARG A 70 3.26 0.81 16.65
CA ARG A 70 2.49 -0.01 17.59
C ARG A 70 3.40 -1.00 18.29
N VAL A 71 3.14 -1.23 19.57
CA VAL A 71 3.70 -2.34 20.34
C VAL A 71 2.59 -3.33 20.68
N HIS A 72 2.97 -4.52 21.17
CA HIS A 72 2.07 -5.66 21.35
C HIS A 72 1.45 -6.16 20.05
N SER A 73 0.72 -7.28 20.13
CA SER A 73 0.12 -7.94 18.96
C SER A 73 1.17 -8.35 17.92
N GLU A 74 0.70 -8.84 16.78
CA GLU A 74 1.53 -9.07 15.59
C GLU A 74 2.15 -7.76 15.06
N PHE A 75 1.46 -6.63 15.25
CA PHE A 75 1.93 -5.31 14.82
C PHE A 75 3.21 -4.89 15.52
N GLY A 76 3.36 -5.17 16.82
CA GLY A 76 4.59 -4.90 17.55
C GLY A 76 5.77 -5.76 17.09
N ILE A 77 5.51 -6.96 16.56
CA ILE A 77 6.55 -7.79 15.95
C ILE A 77 6.95 -7.19 14.60
N TYR A 78 5.99 -6.74 13.79
CA TYR A 78 6.26 -6.11 12.50
C TYR A 78 7.13 -4.85 12.62
N ASP A 79 6.98 -4.07 13.69
CA ASP A 79 7.83 -2.89 13.96
C ASP A 79 9.27 -3.26 14.37
N MET A 80 9.53 -4.51 14.79
CA MET A 80 10.85 -5.00 15.24
C MET A 80 11.60 -5.82 14.18
N VAL A 81 10.97 -6.13 13.04
CA VAL A 81 11.56 -6.92 11.97
C VAL A 81 11.85 -6.06 10.74
N ASN A 82 12.85 -6.45 9.96
CA ASN A 82 13.14 -5.81 8.68
C ASN A 82 12.40 -6.53 7.55
N VAL A 83 11.37 -5.90 6.99
CA VAL A 83 10.63 -6.44 5.84
C VAL A 83 11.49 -6.35 4.58
N LYS A 84 11.94 -7.51 4.07
CA LYS A 84 12.75 -7.59 2.86
C LYS A 84 11.90 -8.03 1.67
N PHE A 85 11.91 -7.23 0.61
CA PHE A 85 11.38 -7.62 -0.69
C PHE A 85 12.49 -8.22 -1.55
N GLU A 86 12.25 -9.43 -2.06
CA GLU A 86 13.16 -10.10 -3.00
C GLU A 86 12.41 -10.34 -4.32
N SER A 87 13.01 -9.92 -5.42
CA SER A 87 12.49 -10.15 -6.76
C SER A 87 13.49 -10.94 -7.56
N PHE A 88 13.04 -12.08 -8.07
CA PHE A 88 13.83 -12.97 -8.91
C PHE A 88 13.30 -12.89 -10.33
N ASP A 89 14.17 -12.56 -11.28
CA ASP A 89 13.83 -12.52 -12.71
C ASP A 89 14.83 -13.38 -13.46
N PHE A 90 14.38 -14.62 -13.73
CA PHE A 90 15.14 -15.65 -14.45
C PHE A 90 14.66 -15.83 -15.90
N ILE A 91 13.62 -15.12 -16.32
CA ILE A 91 12.88 -15.42 -17.57
C ILE A 91 13.07 -14.33 -18.62
N SER A 92 13.38 -13.09 -18.23
CA SER A 92 13.45 -11.98 -19.18
C SER A 92 14.88 -11.73 -19.70
N PRO A 93 15.22 -12.14 -20.94
CA PRO A 93 16.52 -11.82 -21.55
C PRO A 93 16.64 -10.35 -21.97
N TYR A 94 15.50 -9.67 -22.18
CA TYR A 94 15.45 -8.28 -22.60
C TYR A 94 14.65 -7.48 -21.60
N ARG A 95 15.37 -6.90 -20.63
CA ARG A 95 14.72 -6.01 -19.70
C ARG A 95 14.57 -4.64 -20.37
N LEU A 96 13.40 -4.40 -20.95
CA LEU A 96 13.09 -3.17 -21.72
C LEU A 96 13.36 -1.88 -20.93
N TRP A 97 13.33 -1.93 -19.60
CA TRP A 97 13.61 -0.77 -18.74
C TRP A 97 15.10 -0.59 -18.38
N TRP A 98 15.96 -1.59 -18.61
CA TRP A 98 17.39 -1.49 -18.32
C TRP A 98 18.19 -1.06 -19.54
N PHE A 99 19.26 -0.32 -19.26
CA PHE A 99 20.22 0.13 -20.25
C PHE A 99 20.96 -1.07 -20.90
N GLY A 100 21.24 -0.96 -22.20
CA GLY A 100 21.77 -2.07 -23.01
C GLY A 100 21.05 -2.27 -24.34
N TYR A 101 20.33 -1.25 -24.84
CA TYR A 101 19.62 -1.31 -26.10
C TYR A 101 20.59 -1.45 -27.28
N ASP A 102 20.48 -2.53 -28.03
CA ASP A 102 21.15 -2.67 -29.31
C ASP A 102 20.34 -2.00 -30.43
N ALA A 103 21.01 -1.69 -31.54
CA ALA A 103 20.35 -1.09 -32.71
C ALA A 103 19.19 -1.97 -33.22
N LYS A 104 19.30 -3.29 -33.03
CA LYS A 104 18.30 -4.29 -33.43
C LYS A 104 17.03 -4.25 -32.56
N LEU A 105 17.15 -4.07 -31.25
CA LEU A 105 16.03 -3.89 -30.34
C LEU A 105 15.30 -2.57 -30.64
N LEU A 106 16.05 -1.50 -30.88
CA LEU A 106 15.45 -0.21 -31.28
C LEU A 106 14.69 -0.32 -32.61
N GLU A 107 15.24 -1.03 -33.59
CA GLU A 107 14.54 -1.32 -34.84
C GLU A 107 13.28 -2.17 -34.63
N THR A 108 13.35 -3.16 -33.74
CA THR A 108 12.22 -4.01 -33.37
C THR A 108 11.11 -3.23 -32.68
N ILE A 109 11.46 -2.34 -31.74
CA ILE A 109 10.51 -1.44 -31.06
C ILE A 109 9.87 -0.48 -32.07
N LYS A 110 10.66 0.11 -32.99
CA LYS A 110 10.15 0.98 -34.06
C LYS A 110 9.17 0.24 -34.97
N ASN A 111 9.50 -0.99 -35.38
CA ASN A 111 8.63 -1.81 -36.20
C ASN A 111 7.35 -2.24 -35.45
N ALA A 112 7.45 -2.49 -34.14
CA ALA A 112 6.29 -2.79 -33.30
C ALA A 112 5.35 -1.58 -33.17
N ILE A 113 5.91 -0.38 -32.96
CA ILE A 113 5.15 0.88 -32.93
C ILE A 113 4.46 1.12 -34.28
N ASN A 114 5.19 0.95 -35.40
CA ASN A 114 4.63 1.10 -36.74
C ASN A 114 3.52 0.07 -37.03
N PHE A 115 3.66 -1.17 -36.57
CA PHE A 115 2.64 -2.19 -36.71
C PHE A 115 1.36 -1.85 -35.93
N LEU A 116 1.51 -1.42 -34.66
CA LEU A 116 0.37 -1.15 -33.78
C LEU A 116 -0.34 0.17 -34.12
N TYR A 117 0.42 1.22 -34.49
CA TYR A 117 -0.09 2.59 -34.56
C TYR A 117 0.00 3.25 -35.94
N SER A 118 0.55 2.63 -36.98
CA SER A 118 0.57 3.27 -38.32
C SER A 118 -0.87 3.45 -38.86
N PRO A 119 -1.20 4.61 -39.46
CA PRO A 119 -2.51 4.82 -40.08
C PRO A 119 -2.70 4.02 -41.38
N SER A 120 -1.62 3.53 -42.00
CA SER A 120 -1.68 2.80 -43.28
C SER A 120 -1.64 1.29 -43.07
N PHE A 121 -2.70 0.60 -43.51
CA PHE A 121 -2.81 -0.87 -43.41
C PHE A 121 -1.67 -1.61 -44.13
N VAL A 122 -1.19 -1.07 -45.25
CA VAL A 122 -0.05 -1.62 -46.00
C VAL A 122 1.25 -1.52 -45.20
N GLN A 123 1.46 -0.42 -44.48
CA GLN A 123 2.64 -0.25 -43.62
C GLN A 123 2.61 -1.18 -42.40
N ARG A 124 1.42 -1.45 -41.84
CA ARG A 124 1.26 -2.46 -40.79
C ARG A 124 1.65 -3.85 -41.31
N LEU A 125 1.11 -4.27 -42.45
CA LEU A 125 1.45 -5.56 -43.06
C LEU A 125 2.94 -5.71 -43.40
N LYS A 126 3.60 -4.66 -43.88
CA LYS A 126 5.05 -4.66 -44.15
C LYS A 126 5.92 -4.82 -42.90
N SER A 127 5.43 -4.39 -41.75
CA SER A 127 6.15 -4.44 -40.47
C SER A 127 5.97 -5.77 -39.72
N ALA A 128 5.03 -6.61 -40.15
CA ALA A 128 4.72 -7.88 -39.49
C ALA A 128 5.80 -8.99 -39.61
N PRO A 129 6.47 -9.19 -40.77
CA PRO A 129 7.46 -10.25 -40.91
C PRO A 129 8.75 -10.00 -40.11
N SER A 130 9.19 -8.74 -39.99
CA SER A 130 10.41 -8.39 -39.25
C SER A 130 10.28 -8.61 -37.73
N LEU A 131 9.06 -8.47 -37.19
CA LEU A 131 8.75 -8.77 -35.80
C LEU A 131 8.83 -10.28 -35.51
N ALA A 132 8.26 -11.12 -36.40
CA ALA A 132 8.28 -12.57 -36.25
C ALA A 132 9.71 -13.14 -36.31
N ILE A 133 10.54 -12.65 -37.24
CA ILE A 133 11.92 -13.13 -37.41
C ILE A 133 12.82 -12.75 -36.22
N ASN A 134 12.61 -11.58 -35.62
CA ASN A 134 13.43 -11.12 -34.49
C ASN A 134 13.04 -11.74 -33.14
N LEU A 135 11.77 -12.14 -32.96
CA LEU A 135 11.30 -12.81 -31.73
C LEU A 135 11.79 -14.25 -31.59
N PHE A 136 11.97 -14.98 -32.70
CA PHE A 136 12.37 -16.40 -32.68
C PHE A 136 13.86 -16.65 -32.91
N ARG A 137 14.62 -15.64 -33.32
CA ARG A 137 16.07 -15.76 -33.56
C ARG A 137 16.84 -15.50 -32.26
N LYS A 138 17.03 -16.56 -31.47
CA LYS A 138 17.90 -16.61 -30.28
C LYS A 138 19.32 -16.17 -30.69
N ASN A 139 19.68 -14.92 -30.39
CA ASN A 139 21.01 -14.40 -30.66
C ASN A 139 21.96 -14.90 -29.56
N GLU A 140 22.78 -15.88 -29.88
CA GLU A 140 23.98 -16.23 -29.13
C GLU A 140 25.00 -15.08 -29.24
N SER A 141 25.21 -14.31 -28.17
CA SER A 141 26.28 -13.30 -28.01
C SER A 141 25.91 -12.42 -26.81
N LYS A 142 26.64 -12.29 -25.71
CA LYS A 142 28.02 -12.61 -25.32
C LYS A 142 28.01 -12.76 -23.79
N VAL A 143 28.88 -13.63 -23.28
CA VAL A 143 29.36 -13.59 -21.89
C VAL A 143 30.14 -12.29 -21.68
#